data_AF-A0A6H3NXG9-F1
#
_entry.id   AF-A0A6H3NXG9-F1
#
_cell.length_a   1.000
_cell.length_b   1.000
_cell.length_c   1.000
_cell.angle_alpha   90.00
_cell.angle_beta   90.00
_cell.angle_gamma   90.00
#
_symmetry.space_group_name_H-M   'P 1'
#
loop_
_entity.id
_entity.type
_entity.pdbx_description
1 polymer ?
#
loop_
_entity_poly.entity_id
_entity_poly.type
_entity_poly.pdbx_seq_one_letter_code
_entity_poly.pdbx_strand_id
1 'polypeptide(L)'
;MEDYNTKQLKNNNLVHSDGKHENKICPHCLRIFECKVGSISLCQCTKVNLSLEEREYLATQYADCLCYQCMETLAFEFRKGKSYKVTS
;
A
#
# COMPACT_ATOMS: atom_id res chain seq x y z
N MET A 1 26.96 44.91 -25.30
CA MET A 1 25.98 44.41 -26.29
C MET A 1 26.46 43.03 -26.67
N GLU A 2 26.05 42.03 -25.89
CA GLU A 2 26.48 40.64 -26.07
C GLU A 2 25.22 39.78 -26.07
N ASP A 3 24.62 39.69 -27.25
CA ASP A 3 23.67 38.65 -27.61
C ASP A 3 24.46 37.59 -28.39
N TYR A 4 24.47 36.35 -27.90
CA TYR A 4 24.28 35.12 -28.69
C TYR A 4 24.85 33.89 -27.98
N ASN A 5 24.03 32.85 -28.01
CA ASN A 5 24.37 31.43 -27.95
C ASN A 5 24.31 30.70 -26.59
N THR A 6 23.17 30.02 -26.44
CA THR A 6 23.09 28.56 -26.33
C THR A 6 23.73 27.93 -25.10
N LYS A 7 22.85 27.51 -24.18
CA LYS A 7 22.88 26.17 -23.56
C LYS A 7 21.57 25.96 -22.81
N GLN A 8 20.58 25.50 -23.56
CA GLN A 8 19.59 24.54 -23.04
C GLN A 8 20.35 23.28 -22.63
N LEU A 9 21.06 23.32 -21.51
CA LEU A 9 21.60 22.13 -20.86
C LEU A 9 20.55 21.63 -19.88
N LYS A 10 19.64 20.82 -20.44
CA LYS A 10 18.98 19.73 -19.72
C LYS A 10 20.06 18.91 -19.02
N ASN A 11 20.26 19.12 -17.72
CA ASN A 11 20.58 18.07 -16.75
C ASN A 11 20.73 18.72 -15.39
N ASN A 12 19.66 18.68 -14.60
CA ASN A 12 19.76 18.45 -13.17
C ASN A 12 18.46 17.76 -12.78
N ASN A 13 18.56 16.44 -12.72
CA ASN A 13 17.54 15.51 -12.27
C ASN A 13 17.28 15.74 -10.77
N LEU A 14 16.72 16.90 -10.43
CA LEU A 14 16.18 17.18 -9.11
C LEU A 14 14.74 16.66 -9.11
N VAL A 15 14.60 15.34 -9.22
CA VAL A 15 13.38 14.66 -8.79
C VAL A 15 13.42 14.68 -7.28
N HIS A 16 12.82 15.71 -6.69
CA HIS A 16 12.51 15.71 -5.26
C HIS A 16 11.77 14.40 -4.95
N SER A 17 12.45 13.54 -4.20
CA SER A 17 12.01 12.23 -3.77
C SER A 17 11.02 12.38 -2.61
N ASP A 18 9.88 13.01 -2.88
CA ASP A 18 8.79 13.23 -1.94
C ASP A 18 7.65 12.25 -2.28
N GLY A 19 7.36 11.33 -1.36
CA GLY A 19 6.16 10.48 -1.38
C GLY A 19 6.06 9.47 -2.53
N LYS A 20 6.76 8.34 -2.44
CA LYS A 20 6.57 7.21 -3.38
C LYS A 20 5.16 6.63 -3.26
N HIS A 21 4.27 7.11 -4.10
CA HIS A 21 2.99 6.48 -4.45
C HIS A 21 3.18 5.53 -5.64
N GLU A 22 2.69 4.30 -5.49
CA GLU A 22 2.72 3.26 -6.53
C GLU A 22 1.31 2.70 -6.70
N ASN A 23 0.88 2.52 -7.94
CA ASN A 23 -0.34 1.77 -8.24
C ASN A 23 0.01 0.28 -8.24
N LYS A 24 -0.61 -0.48 -7.34
CA LYS A 24 -0.45 -1.94 -7.23
C LYS A 24 -1.73 -2.65 -7.60
N ILE A 25 -1.62 -3.92 -8.00
CA ILE A 25 -2.77 -4.82 -8.18
C ILE A 25 -2.94 -5.61 -6.88
N CYS A 26 -4.13 -5.55 -6.28
CA CYS A 26 -4.43 -6.33 -5.08
C CYS A 26 -4.46 -7.83 -5.43
N PRO A 27 -3.64 -8.70 -4.81
CA PRO A 27 -3.58 -10.12 -5.15
C PRO A 27 -4.86 -10.89 -4.79
N HIS A 28 -5.71 -10.34 -3.91
CA HIS A 28 -6.98 -10.96 -3.52
C HIS A 28 -8.13 -10.68 -4.50
N CYS A 29 -8.30 -9.41 -4.92
CA CYS A 29 -9.45 -9.00 -5.76
C CYS A 29 -9.07 -8.53 -7.16
N LEU A 30 -7.78 -8.53 -7.49
CA LEU A 30 -7.21 -8.11 -8.78
C LEU A 30 -7.51 -6.66 -9.20
N ARG A 31 -7.99 -5.83 -8.26
CA ARG A 31 -8.20 -4.39 -8.51
C ARG A 31 -6.93 -3.58 -8.29
N ILE A 32 -6.74 -2.56 -9.13
CA ILE A 32 -5.68 -1.57 -8.95
C ILE A 32 -6.03 -0.68 -7.75
N PHE A 33 -5.04 -0.39 -6.91
CA PHE A 33 -5.17 0.53 -5.79
C PHE A 33 -3.86 1.32 -5.57
N GLU A 34 -3.99 2.45 -4.88
CA GLU A 34 -2.85 3.29 -4.53
C GLU A 34 -2.16 2.78 -3.26
N CYS A 35 -0.88 2.42 -3.39
CA CYS A 35 0.01 2.06 -2.29
C CYS A 35 0.98 3.22 -2.03
N LYS A 36 1.03 3.71 -0.79
CA LYS A 36 1.97 4.76 -0.36
C LYS A 36 2.95 4.21 0.68
N VAL A 37 3.63 3.10 0.39
CA VAL A 37 4.53 2.47 1.38
C VAL A 37 5.67 3.40 1.81
N GLY A 38 6.15 4.27 0.92
CA GLY A 38 7.15 5.30 1.25
C GLY A 38 6.65 6.39 2.18
N SER A 39 5.33 6.49 2.37
CA SER A 39 4.67 7.39 3.32
C SER A 39 3.56 6.61 4.01
N ILE A 40 3.94 5.54 4.73
CA ILE A 40 3.03 4.51 5.24
C ILE A 40 1.85 5.10 6.02
N SER A 41 2.05 6.18 6.77
CA SER A 41 0.98 6.91 7.49
C SER A 41 -0.17 7.37 6.58
N LEU A 42 0.11 7.62 5.29
CA LEU A 42 -0.86 8.03 4.27
C LEU A 42 -1.39 6.84 3.44
N CYS A 43 -0.86 5.64 3.62
CA CYS A 43 -1.26 4.47 2.85
C CYS A 43 -2.66 4.01 3.26
N GLN A 44 -3.46 3.53 2.31
CA GLN A 44 -4.81 3.05 2.62
C GLN A 44 -4.81 1.88 3.61
N CYS A 45 -3.73 1.09 3.68
CA CYS A 45 -3.61 -0.05 4.60
C CYS A 45 -3.59 0.35 6.08
N THR A 46 -3.20 1.59 6.43
CA THR A 46 -3.17 2.03 7.84
C THR A 46 -4.55 2.41 8.38
N LYS A 47 -5.54 2.56 7.50
CA LYS A 47 -6.93 2.84 7.89
C LYS A 47 -7.64 1.62 8.48
N VAL A 48 -7.11 0.42 8.26
CA VAL A 48 -7.70 -0.82 8.80
C VAL A 48 -7.09 -1.13 10.17
N ASN A 49 -7.96 -1.32 11.16
CA ASN A 49 -7.54 -1.77 12.49
C ASN A 49 -7.38 -3.28 12.47
N LEU A 50 -6.13 -3.74 12.55
CA LEU A 50 -5.77 -5.16 12.64
C LEU A 50 -5.07 -5.44 13.97
N SER A 51 -5.54 -6.47 14.67
CA SER A 51 -4.79 -7.12 15.75
C SER A 51 -3.53 -7.79 15.22
N LEU A 52 -2.62 -8.17 16.12
CA LEU A 52 -1.38 -8.86 15.77
C LEU A 52 -1.66 -10.15 14.99
N GLU A 53 -2.60 -10.96 15.48
CA GLU A 53 -2.90 -12.26 14.87
C GLU A 53 -3.56 -12.13 13.49
N GLU A 54 -4.41 -11.12 13.29
CA GLU A 54 -4.97 -10.81 11.97
C GLU A 54 -3.88 -10.38 10.99
N ARG A 55 -2.93 -9.56 11.44
CA ARG A 55 -1.80 -9.10 10.61
C ARG A 55 -0.90 -10.27 10.23
N GLU A 56 -0.56 -11.13 11.17
CA GLU A 56 0.23 -12.34 10.93
C GLU A 56 -0.48 -13.28 9.97
N TYR A 57 -1.78 -13.54 10.18
CA TYR A 57 -2.60 -14.32 9.26
C TYR A 57 -2.52 -13.77 7.83
N LEU A 58 -2.78 -12.47 7.64
CA LEU A 58 -2.70 -11.86 6.31
C LEU A 58 -1.29 -11.96 5.70
N ALA A 59 -0.23 -11.76 6.49
CA ALA A 59 1.15 -11.86 6.04
C ALA A 59 1.56 -13.27 5.62
N THR A 60 0.95 -14.32 6.20
CA THR A 60 1.18 -15.71 5.74
C THR A 60 0.49 -16.04 4.43
N GLN A 61 -0.64 -15.37 4.13
CA GLN A 61 -1.46 -15.67 2.95
C GLN A 61 -1.07 -14.82 1.73
N TYR A 62 -0.54 -13.61 1.94
CA TYR A 62 -0.26 -12.66 0.87
C TYR A 62 1.14 -12.06 1.00
N ALA A 63 1.95 -12.20 -0.05
CA ALA A 63 3.31 -11.66 -0.11
C ALA A 63 3.38 -10.19 -0.55
N ASP A 64 2.26 -9.61 -1.01
CA ASP A 64 2.18 -8.22 -1.46
C ASP A 64 1.03 -7.46 -0.75
N CYS A 65 1.00 -6.14 -0.93
CA CYS A 65 0.01 -5.26 -0.34
C CYS A 65 -1.41 -5.59 -0.83
N LEU A 66 -2.34 -5.62 0.12
CA LEU A 66 -3.77 -5.71 -0.14
C LEU A 66 -4.39 -4.31 -0.17
N CYS A 67 -5.45 -4.15 -0.96
CA CYS A 67 -6.25 -2.93 -0.88
C CYS A 67 -7.05 -2.87 0.43
N TYR A 68 -7.43 -1.65 0.84
CA TYR A 68 -8.21 -1.40 2.06
C TYR A 68 -9.41 -2.34 2.21
N GLN A 69 -10.20 -2.47 1.15
CA GLN A 69 -11.44 -3.27 1.18
C GLN A 69 -11.15 -4.74 1.49
N CYS A 70 -10.10 -5.31 0.88
CA CYS A 70 -9.76 -6.72 1.12
C CYS A 70 -9.20 -6.93 2.52
N MET A 71 -8.38 -6.01 3.04
CA MET A 71 -7.89 -6.08 4.42
C MET A 71 -9.05 -6.04 5.42
N GLU A 72 -10.03 -5.16 5.22
CA GLU A 72 -11.22 -5.04 6.08
C GLU A 72 -12.07 -6.32 6.03
N THR A 73 -12.36 -6.83 4.83
CA THR A 73 -13.15 -8.07 4.64
C THR A 73 -12.46 -9.29 5.25
N LEU A 74 -11.18 -9.50 4.95
CA LEU A 74 -10.44 -10.67 5.44
C LEU A 74 -10.27 -10.65 6.97
N ALA A 75 -10.09 -9.46 7.57
CA ALA A 75 -10.07 -9.32 9.01
C ALA A 75 -11.43 -9.68 9.64
N PHE A 76 -12.53 -9.24 9.01
CA PHE A 76 -13.87 -9.62 9.44
C PHE A 76 -14.09 -11.14 9.36
N GLU A 77 -13.70 -11.78 8.26
CA GLU A 77 -13.78 -13.23 8.08
C GLU A 77 -12.96 -14.00 9.12
N PHE A 78 -11.73 -13.54 9.40
CA PHE A 78 -10.87 -14.13 10.41
C PHE A 78 -11.51 -14.10 11.81
N ARG A 79 -12.06 -12.95 12.22
CA ARG A 79 -12.77 -12.82 13.51
C ARG A 79 -13.99 -13.74 13.57
N LYS A 80 -14.78 -13.76 12.50
CA LYS A 80 -15.93 -14.65 12.39
C LYS A 80 -15.51 -16.12 12.52
N GLY A 81 -14.44 -16.53 11.83
CA GLY A 81 -13.89 -17.89 11.90
C GLY A 81 -13.41 -18.31 13.29
N LYS A 82 -12.86 -17.38 14.07
CA LYS A 82 -12.49 -17.64 15.48
C LYS A 82 -13.67 -17.86 16.40
N SER A 83 -14.75 -17.11 16.22
CA SER A 83 -15.96 -17.26 17.04
C SER A 83 -16.55 -18.67 16.95
N TYR A 84 -16.35 -19.38 15.85
CA TYR A 84 -16.79 -20.77 15.71
C TYR A 84 -15.85 -21.80 16.34
N LYS A 85 -14.59 -21.44 16.64
CA LYS A 85 -13.60 -22.36 17.23
C LYS A 85 -13.51 -22.27 18.76
N VAL A 86 -14.09 -21.24 19.38
CA VAL A 86 -14.01 -21.00 20.83
C VAL A 86 -15.11 -21.68 21.63
N THR A 87 -15.96 -22.50 20.99
CA THR A 87 -17.07 -23.22 21.63
C THR A 87 -17.00 -24.74 21.42
N SER A 88 -15.84 -25.28 21.04
CA SER A 88 -15.66 -26.72 20.86
C SER A 88 -14.55 -27.30 21.71
#